data_AF-A0A7K4MP87-F1
#
_entry.id   AF-A0A7K4MP87-F1
#
_cell.length_a   1.000
_cell.length_b   1.000
_cell.length_c   1.000
_cell.angle_alpha   90.00
_cell.angle_beta   90.00
_cell.angle_gamma   90.00
#
_symmetry.space_group_name_H-M   'P 1'
#
loop_
_entity.id
_entity.type
_entity.pdbx_description
1 polymer ?
#
loop_
_entity_poly.entity_id
_entity_poly.type
_entity_poly.pdbx_seq_one_letter_code
_entity_poly.pdbx_strand_id
1 'polypeptide(L)'
;MAIDEVSIIGKPVKDMYGTTIGIVLGTLTHIDGCIQTVGIDCGSEGLKQIPYEQLVLQEDVAIYIPGWRIDAQKILREKKLTLRRLKALMNIISENDAMKSDADLIHGTYKTKLMDLDEAELKVRDELSARLEELDSQEQAVKTILFDAKVQFKSEEVTDSTFESIQKHCNNLLERLSHERVEVTNVQRRIEELSLECTELTQPKKEMIQESAVSYLDSSGHTFTEHENILPEPPIENSESLIQASTEEQDNHEDSPESSESDCMSRTECNN
;
A
#
# COMPACT_ATOMS: atom_id res chain seq x y z
N MET A 1 -5.30 -37.85 -20.18
CA MET A 1 -6.11 -36.93 -21.00
C MET A 1 -7.43 -36.74 -20.29
N ALA A 2 -7.54 -35.65 -19.52
CA ALA A 2 -8.79 -35.35 -18.83
C ALA A 2 -9.73 -34.67 -19.81
N ILE A 3 -10.96 -35.18 -19.88
CA ILE A 3 -11.99 -34.83 -20.87
C ILE A 3 -12.46 -33.36 -20.70
N ASP A 4 -12.07 -32.70 -19.60
CA ASP A 4 -12.35 -31.28 -19.32
C ASP A 4 -11.58 -30.29 -20.19
N GLU A 5 -10.42 -30.65 -20.76
CA GLU A 5 -9.55 -29.70 -21.47
C GLU A 5 -10.11 -29.25 -22.84
N VAL A 6 -11.02 -30.03 -23.44
CA VAL A 6 -11.74 -29.66 -24.68
C VAL A 6 -12.97 -28.79 -24.38
N SER A 7 -13.41 -28.71 -23.11
CA SER A 7 -14.59 -27.95 -22.68
C SER A 7 -14.42 -26.43 -22.74
N ILE A 8 -13.20 -25.91 -22.91
CA ILE A 8 -12.93 -24.47 -22.89
C ILE A 8 -13.31 -23.75 -24.21
N ILE A 9 -13.28 -24.45 -25.34
CA ILE A 9 -13.45 -23.84 -26.66
C ILE A 9 -14.88 -23.32 -26.83
N GLY A 10 -15.01 -22.09 -27.34
CA GLY A 10 -16.30 -21.42 -27.52
C GLY A 10 -16.87 -20.79 -26.26
N LYS A 11 -16.24 -20.97 -25.09
CA LYS A 11 -16.69 -20.31 -23.85
C LYS A 11 -16.44 -18.79 -23.94
N PRO A 12 -17.37 -17.96 -23.45
CA PRO A 12 -17.10 -16.55 -23.23
C PRO A 12 -16.00 -16.40 -22.18
N VAL A 13 -15.12 -15.43 -22.40
CA VAL A 13 -14.11 -15.01 -21.43
C VAL A 13 -14.60 -13.72 -20.79
N LYS A 14 -14.62 -13.70 -19.46
CA LYS A 14 -14.91 -12.50 -18.69
C LYS A 14 -13.74 -12.14 -17.80
N ASP A 15 -13.55 -10.86 -17.50
CA ASP A 15 -12.66 -10.47 -16.40
C ASP A 15 -13.27 -10.77 -15.03
N MET A 16 -12.51 -10.49 -13.99
CA MET A 16 -12.89 -10.69 -12.58
C MET A 16 -14.07 -9.81 -12.13
N TYR A 17 -14.41 -8.78 -12.91
CA TYR A 17 -15.49 -7.82 -12.65
C TYR A 17 -16.72 -8.08 -13.53
N GLY A 18 -16.72 -9.16 -14.31
CA GLY A 18 -17.84 -9.60 -15.14
C GLY A 18 -17.89 -9.00 -16.55
N THR A 19 -16.87 -8.25 -16.97
CA THR A 19 -16.76 -7.71 -18.34
C THR A 19 -16.47 -8.82 -19.32
N THR A 20 -17.24 -8.90 -20.40
CA THR A 20 -16.88 -9.78 -21.51
C THR A 20 -15.61 -9.26 -22.21
N ILE A 21 -14.58 -10.09 -22.24
CA ILE A 21 -13.32 -9.85 -22.96
C ILE A 21 -13.44 -10.39 -24.39
N GLY A 22 -14.09 -11.54 -24.57
CA GLY A 22 -14.12 -12.21 -25.85
C GLY A 22 -14.64 -13.63 -25.78
N ILE A 23 -14.33 -14.41 -26.81
CA ILE A 23 -14.70 -15.84 -26.91
C ILE A 23 -13.45 -16.67 -27.18
N VAL A 24 -13.33 -17.82 -26.53
CA VAL A 24 -12.22 -18.74 -26.76
C VAL A 24 -12.31 -19.37 -28.15
N LEU A 25 -11.26 -19.20 -28.97
CA LEU A 25 -11.14 -19.81 -30.30
C LEU A 25 -10.43 -21.16 -30.28
N GLY A 26 -9.45 -21.33 -29.39
CA GLY A 26 -8.62 -22.52 -29.35
C GLY A 26 -7.47 -22.42 -28.35
N THR A 27 -6.68 -23.48 -28.27
CA THR A 27 -5.58 -23.63 -27.31
C THR A 27 -4.27 -23.96 -28.03
N LEU A 28 -3.16 -23.37 -27.57
CA LEU A 28 -1.81 -23.80 -27.95
C LEU A 28 -1.25 -24.65 -26.81
N THR A 29 -0.83 -25.87 -27.13
CA THR A 29 -0.31 -26.84 -26.17
C THR A 29 1.19 -27.03 -26.32
N HIS A 30 1.85 -27.30 -25.21
CA HIS A 30 3.24 -27.73 -25.19
C HIS A 30 3.40 -29.18 -25.69
N ILE A 31 4.63 -29.64 -25.92
CA ILE A 31 4.91 -30.99 -26.46
C ILE A 31 4.45 -32.14 -25.54
N ASP A 32 4.27 -31.86 -24.25
CA ASP A 32 3.74 -32.78 -23.26
C ASP A 32 2.20 -32.86 -23.26
N GLY A 33 1.55 -32.06 -24.11
CA GLY A 33 0.09 -31.99 -24.25
C GLY A 33 -0.59 -31.00 -23.30
N CYS A 34 0.13 -30.30 -22.42
CA CYS A 34 -0.45 -29.32 -21.52
C CYS A 34 -0.75 -28.00 -22.25
N ILE A 35 -1.89 -27.37 -21.95
CA ILE A 35 -2.24 -26.06 -22.54
C ILE A 35 -1.28 -24.99 -22.00
N GLN A 36 -0.64 -24.28 -22.92
CA GLN A 36 0.23 -23.16 -22.60
C GLN A 36 -0.55 -21.84 -22.67
N THR A 37 -1.23 -21.58 -23.78
CA THR A 37 -2.02 -20.36 -24.00
C THR A 37 -3.37 -20.66 -24.64
N VAL A 38 -4.31 -19.75 -24.45
CA VAL A 38 -5.66 -19.78 -25.01
C VAL A 38 -5.81 -18.57 -25.93
N GLY A 39 -6.20 -18.82 -27.17
CA GLY A 39 -6.50 -17.78 -28.15
C GLY A 39 -7.94 -17.28 -27.98
N ILE A 40 -8.11 -15.98 -27.79
CA ILE A 40 -9.40 -15.33 -27.51
C ILE A 40 -9.66 -14.28 -28.59
N ASP A 41 -10.83 -14.36 -29.20
CA ASP A 41 -11.34 -13.32 -30.09
C ASP A 41 -11.93 -12.17 -29.26
N CYS A 42 -11.24 -11.03 -29.28
CA CYS A 42 -11.64 -9.79 -28.61
C CYS A 42 -12.35 -8.82 -29.58
N GLY A 43 -12.89 -9.32 -30.69
CA GLY A 43 -13.62 -8.51 -31.67
C GLY A 43 -12.71 -7.48 -32.33
N SER A 44 -12.96 -6.19 -32.10
CA SER A 44 -12.17 -5.10 -32.69
C SER A 44 -10.72 -5.04 -32.19
N GLU A 45 -10.43 -5.62 -31.02
CA GLU A 45 -9.05 -5.73 -30.50
C GLU A 45 -8.30 -6.92 -31.12
N GLY A 46 -8.96 -7.72 -31.95
CA GLY A 46 -8.39 -8.87 -32.62
C GLY A 46 -8.13 -10.06 -31.69
N LEU A 47 -7.17 -10.90 -32.08
CA LEU A 47 -6.81 -12.11 -31.36
C LEU A 47 -5.84 -11.77 -30.21
N LYS A 48 -6.23 -12.10 -28.97
CA LYS A 48 -5.33 -12.11 -27.82
C LYS A 48 -4.96 -13.54 -27.43
N GLN A 49 -3.69 -13.76 -27.11
CA GLN A 49 -3.24 -15.03 -26.51
C GLN A 49 -3.02 -14.82 -25.02
N ILE A 50 -3.79 -15.53 -24.20
CA ILE A 50 -3.73 -15.44 -22.75
C ILE A 50 -3.12 -16.75 -22.20
N PRO A 51 -2.08 -16.68 -21.35
CA PRO A 51 -1.58 -17.84 -20.61
C PRO A 51 -2.70 -18.61 -19.91
N TYR A 52 -2.68 -19.94 -19.99
CA TYR A 52 -3.73 -20.76 -19.39
C TYR A 52 -3.84 -20.56 -17.87
N GLU A 53 -2.72 -20.28 -17.20
CA GLU A 53 -2.67 -19.96 -15.77
C GLU A 53 -3.45 -18.69 -15.37
N GLN A 54 -3.72 -17.81 -16.33
CA GLN A 54 -4.54 -16.61 -16.15
C GLN A 54 -6.03 -16.87 -16.34
N LEU A 55 -6.46 -18.13 -16.52
CA LEU A 55 -7.86 -18.48 -16.73
C LEU A 55 -8.35 -19.43 -15.65
N VAL A 56 -9.50 -19.08 -15.06
CA VAL A 56 -10.26 -19.96 -14.17
C VAL A 56 -11.51 -20.42 -14.89
N LEU A 57 -11.59 -21.71 -15.17
CA LEU A 57 -12.73 -22.31 -15.84
C LEU A 57 -13.89 -22.50 -14.87
N GLN A 58 -15.05 -21.97 -15.23
CA GLN A 58 -16.34 -22.29 -14.65
C GLN A 58 -17.17 -23.08 -15.68
N GLU A 59 -18.36 -23.52 -15.27
CA GLU A 59 -19.23 -24.38 -16.10
C GLU A 59 -19.45 -23.81 -17.51
N ASP A 60 -19.79 -22.52 -17.62
CA ASP A 60 -20.13 -21.88 -18.90
C ASP A 60 -19.25 -20.65 -19.26
N VAL A 61 -18.27 -20.30 -18.44
CA VAL A 61 -17.45 -19.09 -18.64
C VAL A 61 -16.01 -19.33 -18.20
N ALA A 62 -15.06 -18.69 -18.88
CA ALA A 62 -13.68 -18.60 -18.40
C ALA A 62 -13.45 -17.22 -17.77
N ILE A 63 -12.95 -17.18 -16.54
CA ILE A 63 -12.63 -15.93 -15.83
C ILE A 63 -11.14 -15.63 -16.01
N TYR A 64 -10.84 -14.50 -16.62
CA TYR A 64 -9.50 -13.95 -16.78
C TYR A 64 -9.03 -13.29 -15.49
N ILE A 65 -7.83 -13.68 -15.06
CA ILE A 65 -7.10 -13.12 -13.92
C ILE A 65 -5.91 -12.32 -14.47
N PRO A 66 -5.80 -11.01 -14.17
CA PRO A 66 -4.66 -10.20 -14.58
C PRO A 66 -3.31 -10.76 -14.10
N GLY A 67 -2.27 -10.60 -14.94
CA GLY A 67 -0.90 -11.05 -14.64
C GLY A 67 -0.35 -10.51 -13.33
N TRP A 68 -0.40 -9.19 -13.13
CA TRP A 68 0.00 -8.55 -11.87
C TRP A 68 -0.59 -9.21 -10.63
N ARG A 69 -1.83 -9.73 -10.69
CA ARG A 69 -2.50 -10.34 -9.54
C ARG A 69 -1.88 -11.69 -9.21
N ILE A 70 -1.58 -12.51 -10.21
CA ILE A 70 -0.94 -13.81 -10.04
C ILE A 70 0.48 -13.62 -9.51
N ASP A 71 1.25 -12.74 -10.14
CA ASP A 71 2.63 -12.49 -9.78
C ASP A 71 2.73 -11.87 -8.38
N ALA A 72 1.88 -10.89 -8.06
CA ALA A 72 1.81 -10.33 -6.70
C ALA A 72 1.49 -11.41 -5.66
N GLN A 73 0.49 -12.27 -5.90
CA GLN A 73 0.15 -13.35 -4.96
C GLN A 73 1.31 -14.33 -4.76
N LYS A 74 2.02 -14.68 -5.84
CA LYS A 74 3.20 -15.54 -5.79
C LYS A 74 4.31 -14.91 -4.95
N ILE A 75 4.65 -13.65 -5.23
CA ILE A 75 5.68 -12.90 -4.49
C ILE A 75 5.31 -12.78 -3.01
N LEU A 76 4.07 -12.36 -2.70
CA LEU A 76 3.58 -12.24 -1.33
C LEU A 76 3.68 -13.56 -0.55
N ARG A 77 3.37 -14.69 -1.20
CA ARG A 77 3.45 -16.02 -0.59
C ARG A 77 4.90 -16.45 -0.36
N GLU A 78 5.74 -16.35 -1.39
CA GLU A 78 7.13 -16.80 -1.35
C GLU A 78 7.99 -15.94 -0.41
N LYS A 79 7.85 -14.61 -0.47
CA LYS A 79 8.57 -13.68 0.39
C LYS A 79 8.18 -13.87 1.85
N LYS A 80 6.87 -13.96 2.16
CA LYS A 80 6.39 -14.25 3.53
C LYS A 80 6.90 -15.58 4.08
N LEU A 81 7.00 -16.63 3.27
CA LEU A 81 7.56 -17.91 3.72
C LEU A 81 9.07 -17.80 3.96
N THR A 82 9.78 -17.15 3.06
CA THR A 82 11.24 -16.97 3.15
C THR A 82 11.62 -16.16 4.39
N LEU A 83 10.91 -15.05 4.68
CA LEU A 83 11.13 -14.25 5.89
C LEU A 83 10.86 -15.04 7.18
N ARG A 84 9.79 -15.84 7.24
CA ARG A 84 9.51 -16.71 8.40
C ARG A 84 10.61 -17.74 8.64
N ARG A 85 11.12 -18.35 7.56
CA ARG A 85 12.23 -19.31 7.64
C ARG A 85 13.53 -18.65 8.05
N LEU A 86 13.81 -17.44 7.55
CA LEU A 86 14.98 -16.65 7.94
C LEU A 86 14.93 -16.28 9.43
N LYS A 87 13.78 -15.81 9.92
CA LYS A 87 13.56 -15.50 11.34
C LYS A 87 13.75 -16.74 12.23
N ALA A 88 13.23 -17.90 11.82
CA ALA A 88 13.44 -19.16 12.55
C ALA A 88 14.92 -19.59 12.57
N LEU A 89 15.62 -19.43 11.44
CA LEU A 89 17.05 -19.71 11.34
C LEU A 89 17.87 -18.82 12.29
N MET A 90 17.58 -17.52 12.31
CA MET A 90 18.21 -16.56 13.22
C MET A 90 18.00 -16.92 14.69
N ASN A 91 16.78 -17.36 15.06
CA ASN A 91 16.49 -17.79 16.43
C ASN A 91 17.32 -19.03 16.81
N ILE A 92 17.37 -20.06 15.95
CA ILE A 92 18.18 -21.27 16.21
C ILE A 92 19.66 -20.94 16.39
N ILE A 93 20.21 -20.06 15.54
CA ILE A 93 21.60 -19.61 15.66
C ILE A 93 21.84 -18.86 16.98
N SER A 94 20.87 -18.05 17.43
CA SER A 94 20.98 -17.29 18.68
C SER A 94 20.90 -18.17 19.93
N GLU A 95 20.19 -19.30 19.86
CA GLU A 95 20.03 -20.27 20.95
C GLU A 95 21.16 -21.30 21.02
N ASN A 96 21.79 -21.64 19.88
CA ASN A 96 22.82 -22.66 19.80
C ASN A 96 23.96 -22.27 18.83
N ASP A 97 25.07 -21.82 19.42
CA ASP A 97 26.26 -21.37 18.69
C ASP A 97 26.93 -22.49 17.87
N ALA A 98 26.76 -23.75 18.28
CA ALA A 98 27.39 -24.89 17.61
C ALA A 98 26.84 -25.16 16.20
N MET A 99 25.65 -24.63 15.87
CA MET A 99 25.01 -24.82 14.56
C MET A 99 25.31 -23.68 13.57
N LYS A 100 26.14 -22.70 13.93
CA LYS A 100 26.43 -21.53 13.08
C LYS A 100 26.98 -21.90 11.71
N SER A 101 27.99 -22.76 11.65
CA SER A 101 28.62 -23.17 10.37
C SER A 101 27.64 -23.88 9.44
N ASP A 102 26.75 -24.71 10.00
CA ASP A 102 25.75 -25.45 9.23
C ASP A 102 24.62 -24.52 8.75
N ALA A 103 24.35 -23.45 9.51
CA ALA A 103 23.33 -22.46 9.21
C ALA A 103 23.75 -21.45 8.13
N ASP A 104 25.05 -21.17 7.96
CA ASP A 104 25.56 -20.18 7.01
C ASP A 104 25.16 -20.47 5.56
N LEU A 105 25.21 -21.73 5.13
CA LEU A 105 24.80 -22.14 3.78
C LEU A 105 23.29 -21.91 3.55
N ILE A 106 22.47 -22.23 4.55
CA ILE A 106 21.02 -22.05 4.49
C ILE A 106 20.67 -20.57 4.50
N HIS A 107 21.35 -19.78 5.33
CA HIS A 107 21.20 -18.33 5.39
C HIS A 107 21.51 -17.67 4.04
N GLY A 108 22.63 -18.07 3.41
CA GLY A 108 23.00 -17.63 2.06
C GLY A 108 21.92 -17.95 1.03
N THR A 109 21.37 -19.16 1.08
CA THR A 109 20.28 -19.59 0.17
C THR A 109 19.02 -18.72 0.34
N TYR A 110 18.62 -18.41 1.57
CA TYR A 110 17.48 -17.53 1.83
C TYR A 110 17.75 -16.10 1.38
N LYS A 111 18.97 -15.59 1.57
CA LYS A 111 19.36 -14.25 1.10
C LYS A 111 19.30 -14.14 -0.42
N THR A 112 19.87 -15.11 -1.15
CA THR A 112 19.76 -15.15 -2.61
C THR A 112 18.31 -15.21 -3.07
N LYS A 113 17.49 -16.06 -2.44
CA LYS A 113 16.06 -16.14 -2.78
C LYS A 113 15.31 -14.82 -2.52
N LEU A 114 15.66 -14.08 -1.46
CA LEU A 114 15.09 -12.75 -1.20
C LEU A 114 15.50 -11.74 -2.29
N MET A 115 16.75 -11.77 -2.76
CA MET A 115 17.19 -10.90 -3.86
C MET A 115 16.42 -11.17 -5.15
N ASP A 116 16.21 -12.45 -5.51
CA ASP A 116 15.42 -12.81 -6.70
C ASP A 116 13.95 -12.34 -6.56
N LEU A 117 13.41 -12.42 -5.34
CA LEU A 117 12.04 -11.95 -5.04
C LEU A 117 11.94 -10.43 -5.09
N ASP A 118 12.97 -9.70 -4.67
CA ASP A 118 13.01 -8.24 -4.74
C ASP A 118 13.04 -7.76 -6.21
N GLU A 119 13.78 -8.44 -7.09
CA GLU A 119 13.75 -8.11 -8.53
C GLU A 119 12.37 -8.36 -9.16
N ALA A 120 11.74 -9.49 -8.83
CA ALA A 120 10.39 -9.79 -9.30
C ALA A 120 9.35 -8.80 -8.73
N GLU A 121 9.53 -8.37 -7.48
CA GLU A 121 8.69 -7.38 -6.83
C GLU A 121 8.74 -6.03 -7.54
N LEU A 122 9.92 -5.57 -7.96
CA LEU A 122 10.05 -4.31 -8.70
C LEU A 122 9.22 -4.35 -9.99
N LYS A 123 9.30 -5.46 -10.76
CA LYS A 123 8.53 -5.63 -11.99
C LYS A 123 7.01 -5.54 -11.74
N VAL A 124 6.53 -6.21 -10.69
CA VAL A 124 5.12 -6.15 -10.32
C VAL A 124 4.72 -4.75 -9.83
N ARG A 125 5.56 -4.06 -9.06
CA ARG A 125 5.28 -2.70 -8.62
C ARG A 125 5.18 -1.71 -9.78
N ASP A 126 6.04 -1.87 -10.79
CA ASP A 126 5.99 -1.06 -12.01
C ASP A 126 4.68 -1.32 -12.78
N GLU A 127 4.28 -2.59 -12.94
CA GLU A 127 3.01 -2.97 -13.57
C GLU A 127 1.79 -2.41 -12.82
N LEU A 128 1.77 -2.51 -11.49
CA LEU A 128 0.70 -1.96 -10.64
C LEU A 128 0.62 -0.42 -10.77
N SER A 129 1.77 0.25 -10.85
CA SER A 129 1.83 1.72 -10.98
C SER A 129 1.32 2.16 -12.36
N ALA A 130 1.76 1.49 -13.42
CA ALA A 130 1.24 1.73 -14.77
C ALA A 130 -0.27 1.48 -14.86
N ARG A 131 -0.77 0.45 -14.19
CA ARG A 131 -2.22 0.17 -14.13
C ARG A 131 -3.00 1.28 -13.43
N LEU A 132 -2.48 1.85 -12.33
CA LEU A 132 -3.12 2.99 -11.68
C LEU A 132 -3.20 4.22 -12.58
N GLU A 133 -2.14 4.53 -13.33
CA GLU A 133 -2.12 5.63 -14.29
C GLU A 133 -3.15 5.44 -15.43
N GLU A 134 -3.31 4.20 -15.90
CA GLU A 134 -4.34 3.85 -16.88
C GLU A 134 -5.74 4.04 -16.30
N LEU A 135 -5.99 3.57 -15.08
CA LEU A 135 -7.28 3.74 -14.38
C LEU A 135 -7.60 5.22 -14.16
N ASP A 136 -6.61 6.05 -13.79
CA ASP A 136 -6.76 7.51 -13.67
C ASP A 136 -7.16 8.15 -15.00
N SER A 137 -6.48 7.76 -16.08
CA SER A 137 -6.77 8.26 -17.43
C SER A 137 -8.18 7.90 -17.88
N GLN A 138 -8.60 6.65 -17.64
CA GLN A 138 -9.95 6.17 -17.95
C GLN A 138 -11.02 6.87 -17.11
N GLU A 139 -10.80 7.01 -15.80
CA GLU A 139 -11.72 7.70 -14.90
C GLU A 139 -11.93 9.15 -15.33
N GLN A 140 -10.86 9.87 -15.67
CA GLN A 140 -10.94 11.25 -16.13
C GLN A 140 -11.68 11.38 -17.47
N ALA A 141 -11.45 10.45 -18.40
CA ALA A 141 -12.18 10.42 -19.67
C ALA A 141 -13.69 10.20 -19.45
N VAL A 142 -14.06 9.25 -18.59
CA VAL A 142 -15.48 8.96 -18.28
C VAL A 142 -16.15 10.14 -17.60
N LYS A 143 -15.48 10.82 -16.65
CA LYS A 143 -16.01 12.04 -16.01
C LYS A 143 -16.20 13.18 -17.01
N THR A 144 -15.29 13.33 -17.96
CA THR A 144 -15.39 14.35 -19.01
C THR A 144 -16.61 14.07 -19.91
N ILE A 145 -16.81 12.82 -20.33
CA ILE A 145 -17.98 12.40 -21.11
C ILE A 145 -19.28 12.66 -20.34
N LEU A 146 -19.33 12.29 -19.06
CA LEU A 146 -20.52 12.51 -18.23
C LEU A 146 -20.84 13.99 -18.06
N PHE A 147 -19.81 14.83 -17.92
CA PHE A 147 -19.98 16.28 -17.84
C PHE A 147 -20.50 16.86 -19.16
N ASP A 148 -19.91 16.47 -20.29
CA ASP A 148 -20.35 16.90 -21.63
C ASP A 148 -21.80 16.47 -21.91
N ALA A 149 -22.16 15.22 -21.59
CA ALA A 149 -23.52 14.73 -21.69
C ALA A 149 -24.51 15.55 -20.84
N LYS A 150 -24.06 16.03 -19.66
CA LYS A 150 -24.87 16.92 -18.82
C LYS A 150 -25.05 18.30 -19.45
N VAL A 151 -24.04 18.82 -20.17
CA VAL A 151 -24.16 20.05 -20.95
C VAL A 151 -25.17 19.86 -22.07
N GLN A 152 -25.02 18.81 -22.88
CA GLN A 152 -25.93 18.47 -23.98
C GLN A 152 -27.39 18.31 -23.50
N PHE A 153 -27.58 17.72 -22.32
CA PHE A 153 -28.90 17.59 -21.73
C PHE A 153 -29.49 18.95 -21.32
N LYS A 154 -28.67 19.85 -20.78
CA LYS A 154 -29.10 21.20 -20.39
C LYS A 154 -29.26 22.17 -21.56
N SER A 155 -28.63 21.91 -22.70
CA SER A 155 -28.86 22.61 -23.96
C SER A 155 -30.00 22.00 -24.80
N GLU A 156 -30.73 21.02 -24.26
CA GLU A 156 -31.85 20.34 -24.92
C GLU A 156 -31.44 19.57 -26.20
N GLU A 157 -30.16 19.22 -26.35
CA GLU A 157 -29.63 18.45 -27.49
C GLU A 157 -29.91 16.94 -27.35
N VAL A 158 -30.04 16.45 -26.12
CA VAL A 158 -30.36 15.05 -25.82
C VAL A 158 -31.57 14.93 -24.91
N THR A 159 -32.33 13.85 -25.07
CA THR A 159 -33.52 13.58 -24.26
C THR A 159 -33.17 13.12 -22.84
N ASP A 160 -34.11 13.25 -21.90
CA ASP A 160 -34.02 12.69 -20.54
C ASP A 160 -33.59 11.22 -20.57
N SER A 161 -34.27 10.41 -21.39
CA SER A 161 -34.01 8.96 -21.47
C SER A 161 -32.59 8.63 -21.97
N THR A 162 -32.06 9.44 -22.89
CA THR A 162 -30.70 9.29 -23.40
C THR A 162 -29.68 9.67 -22.33
N PHE A 163 -29.90 10.78 -21.63
CA PHE A 163 -29.03 11.23 -20.55
C PHE A 163 -29.00 10.23 -19.39
N GLU A 164 -30.15 9.70 -18.96
CA GLU A 164 -30.23 8.65 -17.94
C GLU A 164 -29.46 7.39 -18.34
N SER A 165 -29.54 6.99 -19.61
CA SER A 165 -28.78 5.84 -20.12
C SER A 165 -27.27 6.10 -20.07
N ILE A 166 -26.81 7.27 -20.51
CA ILE A 166 -25.39 7.67 -20.46
C ILE A 166 -24.92 7.67 -19.00
N GLN A 167 -25.68 8.30 -18.11
CA GLN A 167 -25.36 8.37 -16.69
C GLN A 167 -25.23 6.98 -16.06
N LYS A 168 -26.16 6.07 -16.38
CA LYS A 168 -26.10 4.68 -15.91
C LYS A 168 -24.83 3.97 -16.37
N HIS A 169 -24.48 4.07 -17.65
CA HIS A 169 -23.29 3.43 -18.19
C HIS A 169 -21.99 4.00 -17.61
N CYS A 170 -21.88 5.34 -17.52
CA CYS A 170 -20.73 6.00 -16.91
C CYS A 170 -20.57 5.61 -15.43
N ASN A 171 -21.66 5.62 -14.65
CA ASN A 171 -21.59 5.25 -13.23
C ASN A 171 -21.16 3.80 -13.03
N ASN A 172 -21.66 2.86 -13.84
CA ASN A 172 -21.24 1.46 -13.74
C ASN A 172 -19.76 1.28 -14.08
N LEU A 173 -19.25 1.99 -15.08
CA LEU A 173 -17.83 1.97 -15.41
C LEU A 173 -16.99 2.58 -14.28
N LEU A 174 -17.38 3.72 -13.72
CA LEU A 174 -16.69 4.35 -12.59
C LEU A 174 -16.64 3.45 -11.35
N GLU A 175 -17.72 2.75 -11.05
CA GLU A 175 -17.77 1.78 -9.94
C GLU A 175 -16.74 0.65 -10.14
N ARG A 176 -16.66 0.10 -11.35
CA ARG A 176 -15.69 -0.95 -11.68
C ARG A 176 -14.24 -0.46 -11.61
N LEU A 177 -13.95 0.72 -12.15
CA LEU A 177 -12.62 1.34 -12.06
C LEU A 177 -12.22 1.58 -10.59
N SER A 178 -13.18 2.01 -9.76
CA SER A 178 -12.98 2.20 -8.32
C SER A 178 -12.64 0.88 -7.60
N HIS A 179 -13.39 -0.19 -7.89
CA HIS A 179 -13.12 -1.52 -7.32
C HIS A 179 -11.73 -2.03 -7.68
N GLU A 180 -11.35 -1.94 -8.96
CA GLU A 180 -10.01 -2.36 -9.39
C GLU A 180 -8.92 -1.51 -8.75
N ARG A 181 -9.09 -0.18 -8.70
CA ARG A 181 -8.14 0.73 -8.04
C ARG A 181 -7.91 0.33 -6.58
N VAL A 182 -8.97 0.08 -5.82
CA VAL A 182 -8.86 -0.36 -4.42
C VAL A 182 -8.06 -1.65 -4.31
N GLU A 183 -8.28 -2.62 -5.20
CA GLU A 183 -7.52 -3.86 -5.21
C GLU A 183 -6.04 -3.65 -5.52
N VAL A 184 -5.72 -2.87 -6.56
CA VAL A 184 -4.34 -2.55 -6.96
C VAL A 184 -3.59 -1.84 -5.81
N THR A 185 -4.19 -0.81 -5.22
CA THR A 185 -3.61 -0.10 -4.07
C THR A 185 -3.44 -1.00 -2.85
N ASN A 186 -4.40 -1.89 -2.57
CA ASN A 186 -4.29 -2.84 -1.47
C ASN A 186 -3.14 -3.83 -1.67
N VAL A 187 -2.89 -4.26 -2.90
CA VAL A 187 -1.77 -5.14 -3.23
C VAL A 187 -0.44 -4.40 -3.12
N GLN A 188 -0.33 -3.17 -3.64
CA GLN A 188 0.87 -2.33 -3.49
C GLN A 188 1.24 -2.15 -2.01
N ARG A 189 0.29 -1.75 -1.18
CA ARG A 189 0.50 -1.58 0.26
C ARG A 189 1.01 -2.87 0.92
N ARG A 190 0.42 -4.01 0.58
CA ARG A 190 0.84 -5.30 1.17
C ARG A 190 2.24 -5.73 0.73
N ILE A 191 2.62 -5.40 -0.51
CA ILE A 191 3.98 -5.58 -1.01
C ILE A 191 4.94 -4.70 -0.21
N GLU A 192 4.62 -3.41 -0.04
CA GLU A 192 5.43 -2.46 0.74
C GLU A 192 5.61 -2.91 2.20
N GLU A 193 4.54 -3.34 2.87
CA GLU A 193 4.58 -3.88 4.24
C GLU A 193 5.57 -5.06 4.36
N LEU A 194 5.54 -6.00 3.41
CA LEU A 194 6.46 -7.15 3.41
C LEU A 194 7.90 -6.77 3.05
N SER A 195 8.07 -5.74 2.23
CA SER A 195 9.39 -5.20 1.91
C SER A 195 10.01 -4.50 3.11
N LEU A 196 9.23 -3.76 3.90
CA LEU A 196 9.70 -3.21 5.17
C LEU A 196 10.14 -4.32 6.13
N GLU A 197 9.33 -5.38 6.32
CA GLU A 197 9.73 -6.53 7.15
C GLU A 197 11.04 -7.19 6.64
N CYS A 198 11.20 -7.29 5.32
CA CYS A 198 12.43 -7.80 4.71
C CYS A 198 13.64 -6.93 5.06
N THR A 199 13.53 -5.61 4.94
CA THR A 199 14.62 -4.68 5.28
C THR A 199 14.98 -4.72 6.76
N GLU A 200 14.00 -4.79 7.67
CA GLU A 200 14.24 -4.88 9.11
C GLU A 200 14.97 -6.17 9.50
N LEU A 201 14.62 -7.30 8.86
CA LEU A 201 15.21 -8.60 9.17
C LEU A 201 16.61 -8.78 8.55
N THR A 202 16.90 -8.10 7.44
CA THR A 202 18.17 -8.25 6.70
C THR A 202 19.18 -7.15 6.99
N GLN A 203 18.76 -6.03 7.60
CA GLN A 203 19.70 -5.03 8.08
C GLN A 203 20.59 -5.62 9.19
N PRO A 204 21.91 -5.39 9.14
CA PRO A 204 22.74 -5.62 10.31
C PRO A 204 22.21 -4.72 11.42
N LYS A 205 21.88 -5.32 12.57
CA LYS A 205 21.43 -4.62 13.77
C LYS A 205 22.53 -3.63 14.18
N LYS A 206 22.52 -2.40 13.64
CA LYS A 206 23.37 -1.32 14.11
C LYS A 206 22.88 -1.03 15.51
N GLU A 207 23.70 -1.37 16.50
CA GLU A 207 23.46 -1.00 17.89
C GLU A 207 23.14 0.50 17.92
N MET A 208 21.88 0.82 18.19
CA MET A 208 21.34 2.18 18.19
C MET A 208 21.74 2.90 19.49
N ILE A 209 23.02 2.80 19.86
CA ILE A 209 23.62 3.44 21.02
C ILE A 209 24.96 3.98 20.54
N GLN A 210 24.98 5.16 19.94
CA GLN A 210 26.12 6.10 20.06
C GLN A 210 25.94 7.42 19.30
N GLU A 211 25.06 7.52 18.30
CA GLU A 211 24.94 8.78 17.53
C GLU A 211 24.29 9.92 18.33
N SER A 212 23.45 9.61 19.33
CA SER A 212 22.91 10.63 20.24
C SER A 212 23.93 11.16 21.26
N ALA A 213 25.04 10.45 21.49
CA ALA A 213 26.06 10.85 22.47
C ALA A 213 27.18 11.69 21.85
N VAL A 214 27.42 11.59 20.53
CA VAL A 214 28.46 12.37 19.84
C VAL A 214 28.11 13.87 19.81
N SER A 215 26.82 14.21 19.73
CA SER A 215 26.34 15.60 19.83
C SER A 215 26.63 16.28 21.18
N TYR A 216 26.88 15.51 22.25
CA TYR A 216 27.24 16.07 23.56
C TYR A 216 28.76 16.17 23.77
N LEU A 217 29.55 15.47 22.96
CA LEU A 217 31.01 15.42 23.10
C LEU A 217 31.74 16.29 22.07
N ASP A 218 31.09 16.69 20.97
CA ASP A 218 31.71 17.55 19.96
C ASP A 218 31.44 19.03 20.24
N SER A 219 32.11 19.54 21.28
CA SER A 219 32.33 20.96 21.49
C SER A 219 33.72 21.16 22.06
N SER A 220 34.74 20.94 21.23
CA SER A 220 36.06 21.49 21.50
C SER A 220 36.83 21.73 20.20
N GLY A 221 36.74 22.96 19.70
CA GLY A 221 37.75 23.52 18.81
C GLY A 221 38.30 24.80 19.43
N HIS A 222 39.43 24.72 20.15
CA HIS A 222 40.53 25.70 20.02
C HIS A 222 41.79 25.28 20.78
N THR A 223 42.94 25.54 20.15
CA THR A 223 44.31 25.25 20.54
C THR A 223 44.88 26.24 21.58
N PHE A 224 45.69 25.72 22.54
CA PHE A 224 46.62 26.39 23.49
C PHE A 224 45.97 27.32 24.55
N THR A 225 46.33 27.38 25.85
CA THR A 225 47.59 27.26 26.62
C THR A 225 47.32 26.92 28.10
N GLU A 226 48.38 26.47 28.80
CA GLU A 226 48.55 26.25 30.26
C GLU A 226 47.75 27.14 31.23
N HIS A 227 47.14 26.56 32.27
CA HIS A 227 47.55 26.68 33.69
C HIS A 227 46.47 26.18 34.69
N GLU A 228 46.96 25.37 35.62
CA GLU A 228 46.56 25.14 37.02
C GLU A 228 45.11 24.73 37.41
N ASN A 229 45.05 23.48 37.92
CA ASN A 229 44.02 22.92 38.78
C ASN A 229 43.79 23.76 40.05
N ILE A 230 42.58 24.30 40.25
CA ILE A 230 42.01 24.48 41.59
C ILE A 230 40.50 24.20 41.55
N LEU A 231 40.10 23.17 42.31
CA LEU A 231 38.72 22.78 42.61
C LEU A 231 38.13 23.73 43.68
N PRO A 232 36.89 24.23 43.58
CA PRO A 232 36.24 24.91 44.70
C PRO A 232 35.46 23.93 45.60
N GLU A 233 35.65 24.06 46.91
CA GLU A 233 34.95 23.31 47.98
C GLU A 233 33.45 23.67 48.10
N PRO A 234 32.61 22.74 48.62
CA PRO A 234 31.19 22.98 48.85
C PRO A 234 30.92 23.71 50.19
N PRO A 235 29.86 24.54 50.30
CA PRO A 235 29.50 25.16 51.58
C PRO A 235 28.73 24.21 52.51
N ILE A 236 29.04 24.34 53.80
CA ILE A 236 28.54 23.56 54.95
C ILE A 236 27.22 24.15 55.50
N GLU A 237 26.33 23.27 55.97
CA GLU A 237 25.07 23.54 56.70
C GLU A 237 25.23 24.24 58.06
N ASN A 238 24.23 25.04 58.43
CA ASN A 238 23.64 25.20 59.77
C ASN A 238 22.48 26.22 59.66
N SER A 239 21.43 26.29 60.49
CA SER A 239 20.63 25.37 61.30
C SER A 239 19.50 26.25 61.89
N GLU A 240 18.27 25.73 61.96
CA GLU A 240 17.16 26.17 62.86
C GLU A 240 16.50 27.56 62.63
N SER A 241 15.20 27.83 62.80
CA SER A 241 14.01 27.09 63.25
C SER A 241 12.70 27.86 62.91
N LEU A 242 11.62 27.09 62.70
CA LEU A 242 10.21 27.23 63.14
C LEU A 242 9.54 28.62 63.35
N ILE A 243 8.36 28.83 62.74
CA ILE A 243 7.02 28.92 63.39
C ILE A 243 5.94 29.39 62.39
N GLN A 244 4.75 28.82 62.55
CA GLN A 244 3.48 28.98 61.81
C GLN A 244 2.81 30.36 61.98
N ALA A 245 1.89 30.68 61.05
CA ALA A 245 0.45 30.84 61.30
C ALA A 245 -0.18 32.13 60.73
N SER A 246 -1.28 31.92 59.97
CA SER A 246 -2.53 32.73 59.92
C SER A 246 -2.47 34.18 59.40
N THR A 247 -3.48 34.82 58.80
CA THR A 247 -4.84 34.56 58.27
C THR A 247 -5.37 35.96 57.83
N GLU A 248 -6.20 36.05 56.77
CA GLU A 248 -7.17 37.15 56.45
C GLU A 248 -6.60 38.58 56.26
N GLU A 249 -7.19 39.55 55.54
CA GLU A 249 -8.36 39.76 54.66
C GLU A 249 -8.16 41.15 54.00
N GLN A 250 -8.81 41.40 52.85
CA GLN A 250 -9.34 42.71 52.38
C GLN A 250 -8.33 43.87 52.10
N ASP A 251 -8.50 44.81 51.17
CA ASP A 251 -9.66 45.25 50.40
C ASP A 251 -9.20 46.15 49.22
N ASN A 252 -10.07 46.23 48.21
CA ASN A 252 -10.47 47.40 47.41
C ASN A 252 -9.71 48.00 46.20
N HIS A 253 -10.55 48.13 45.15
CA HIS A 253 -10.73 49.23 44.17
C HIS A 253 -9.64 49.47 43.11
N GLU A 254 -9.94 49.84 41.85
CA GLU A 254 -11.12 49.89 40.97
C GLU A 254 -10.59 50.28 39.57
N ASP A 255 -11.38 50.02 38.55
CA ASP A 255 -11.50 50.69 37.24
C ASP A 255 -11.35 49.78 36.00
N SER A 256 -12.52 49.50 35.42
CA SER A 256 -12.77 49.16 34.01
C SER A 256 -12.99 50.49 33.23
N PRO A 257 -13.27 50.56 31.89
CA PRO A 257 -14.39 49.87 31.23
C PRO A 257 -14.20 49.42 29.76
N GLU A 258 -15.17 48.57 29.34
CA GLU A 258 -15.79 48.41 28.00
C GLU A 258 -14.95 47.86 26.83
N SER A 259 -15.41 46.86 26.06
CA SER A 259 -16.72 46.78 25.41
C SER A 259 -17.08 45.34 24.96
N SER A 260 -18.33 45.23 24.51
CA SER A 260 -19.29 44.14 24.61
C SER A 260 -19.37 43.13 23.45
N GLU A 261 -20.04 42.03 23.79
CA GLU A 261 -20.55 40.89 23.02
C GLU A 261 -21.34 41.21 21.74
N SER A 262 -21.44 40.23 20.83
CA SER A 262 -22.72 39.90 20.17
C SER A 262 -22.74 38.44 19.67
N ASP A 263 -23.63 37.66 20.27
CA ASP A 263 -24.15 36.36 19.83
C ASP A 263 -25.34 36.60 18.88
N CYS A 264 -25.55 35.77 17.85
CA CYS A 264 -26.79 35.71 17.06
C CYS A 264 -26.90 34.41 16.23
N MET A 265 -27.83 33.54 16.67
CA MET A 265 -28.39 32.39 15.96
C MET A 265 -29.24 32.79 14.75
N SER A 266 -29.38 31.90 13.75
CA SER A 266 -30.57 31.87 12.88
C SER A 266 -30.87 30.46 12.37
N ARG A 267 -32.14 30.09 12.58
CA ARG A 267 -32.83 28.83 12.28
C ARG A 267 -33.89 29.16 11.21
N THR A 268 -34.09 28.32 10.22
CA THR A 268 -35.27 28.32 9.31
C THR A 268 -35.38 26.89 8.74
N GLU A 269 -36.31 26.07 9.24
CA GLU A 269 -37.73 25.93 8.85
C GLU A 269 -37.94 25.22 7.51
N CYS A 270 -38.45 23.98 7.62
CA CYS A 270 -39.12 23.21 6.57
C CYS A 270 -40.42 23.92 6.15
N ASN A 271 -40.79 23.77 4.87
CA ASN A 271 -42.19 23.75 4.47
C ASN A 271 -42.41 22.94 3.18
N ASN A 272 -43.45 22.09 3.26
CA ASN A 272 -44.25 21.36 2.26
C ASN A 272 -43.59 20.41 1.27
#